data_AF-A0A4R5V4X3-F1
#
_entry.id   AF-A0A4R5V4X3-F1
#
_cell.length_a   1.000
_cell.length_b   1.000
_cell.length_c   1.000
_cell.angle_alpha   90.00
_cell.angle_beta   90.00
_cell.angle_gamma   90.00
#
_symmetry.space_group_name_H-M   'P 1'
#
loop_
_entity.id
_entity.type
_entity.pdbx_description
1 polymer ?
#
loop_
_entity_poly.entity_id
_entity_poly.type
_entity_poly.pdbx_seq_one_letter_code
_entity_poly.pdbx_strand_id
1 'polypeptide(L)'
;MRTLRVVVIWTMCLLAPAAWAAGDRVALILGLGAYQTVPALDNTRNDASDMARTLEDIGFDVTLSLDTTGEQMRQLLDDFAFRSETADLALIYFAGHGVEVQGENFMIPVDAQVSSNLDVQRQSVSLKQMLAAVERARKMRIVILDSCRDNPLGDAIDLAQSRQSAATETADQAADQAANQTTRGGGGLAAADPDRGTLVAFAARDGQVALDGRGDNSPFARALMEKMVQPGLEISLMFRQVRDMVLRETGNLQEPHTYGSLTGVPFYLAGPGAGQDPAAAPSALDAWAAIKPDQEEQLLALAELGDTRSMLGLAYIRLNPNEGRFDPAAAVDFLTRAAEAGSPEAQFELAKLYERGTGVVRDDARALALYREAADQDFADAINDLGFLHYQGGLGLPADPNKALRFFERAADLRHPQAQFNFAALIDDGLIPQKGPEDAARYLYEALRSGSSDVLQLLTERPTMFKPATRRALQARLKEHEFYAGAIDGDFGPGTQRGIRRAYGIED
;
A
#
# COMPACT_ATOMS: atom_id res chain seq x y z
N MET A 1 -49.93 41.18 37.52
CA MET A 1 -48.58 41.11 36.90
C MET A 1 -48.05 39.70 37.13
N ARG A 2 -48.01 38.85 36.10
CA ARG A 2 -47.57 37.44 36.17
C ARG A 2 -46.15 37.35 35.64
N THR A 3 -45.28 36.69 36.41
CA THR A 3 -43.87 36.46 36.12
C THR A 3 -43.69 35.35 35.08
N LEU A 4 -42.94 35.65 34.01
CA LEU A 4 -42.54 34.67 33.00
C LEU A 4 -41.24 33.98 33.49
N ARG A 5 -41.25 32.66 33.66
CA ARG A 5 -40.05 31.84 33.88
C ARG A 5 -39.49 31.44 32.52
N VAL A 6 -38.26 31.84 32.23
CA VAL A 6 -37.48 31.34 31.09
C VAL A 6 -36.80 30.03 31.53
N VAL A 7 -37.12 28.93 30.85
CA VAL A 7 -36.43 27.65 31.00
C VAL A 7 -35.38 27.58 29.90
N VAL A 8 -34.10 27.59 30.29
CA VAL A 8 -32.98 27.35 29.37
C VAL A 8 -32.78 25.84 29.30
N ILE A 9 -33.10 25.25 28.15
CA ILE A 9 -32.83 23.84 27.85
C ILE A 9 -31.39 23.75 27.35
N TRP A 10 -30.53 23.12 28.14
CA TRP A 10 -29.18 22.75 27.71
C TRP A 10 -29.29 21.51 26.81
N THR A 11 -29.16 21.69 25.51
CA THR A 11 -29.01 20.58 24.57
C THR A 11 -27.58 20.06 24.68
N MET A 12 -27.40 18.96 25.40
CA MET A 12 -26.14 18.24 25.48
C MET A 12 -25.93 17.54 24.12
N CYS A 13 -25.16 18.15 23.22
CA CYS A 13 -24.68 17.49 22.02
C CYS A 13 -23.68 16.39 22.43
N LEU A 14 -24.15 15.15 22.49
CA LEU A 14 -23.31 13.97 22.49
C LEU A 14 -22.62 13.90 21.11
N LEU A 15 -21.34 14.26 21.07
CA LEU A 15 -20.46 13.96 19.93
C LEU A 15 -20.34 12.44 19.83
N ALA A 16 -21.04 11.84 18.87
CA ALA A 16 -20.75 10.48 18.45
C ALA A 16 -19.38 10.49 17.74
N PRO A 17 -18.48 9.52 18.02
CA PRO A 17 -17.28 9.36 17.22
C PRO A 17 -17.66 9.13 15.75
N ALA A 18 -16.86 9.66 14.82
CA ALA A 18 -17.01 9.36 13.40
C ALA A 18 -16.95 7.83 13.23
N ALA A 19 -18.07 7.21 12.90
CA ALA A 19 -18.13 5.78 12.68
C ALA A 19 -17.36 5.47 11.39
N TRP A 20 -16.23 4.78 11.50
CA TRP A 20 -15.62 4.12 10.34
C TRP A 20 -16.56 3.02 9.89
N ALA A 21 -16.83 2.95 8.58
CA ALA A 21 -17.63 1.87 8.04
C ALA A 21 -16.85 0.56 8.21
N ALA A 22 -17.50 -0.47 8.76
CA ALA A 22 -16.96 -1.82 8.75
C ALA A 22 -16.70 -2.23 7.28
N GLY A 23 -15.44 -2.52 6.93
CA GLY A 23 -15.03 -2.89 5.56
C GLY A 23 -13.93 -2.03 4.95
N ASP A 24 -13.71 -0.80 5.42
CA ASP A 24 -12.65 0.08 4.88
C ASP A 24 -11.25 -0.30 5.38
N ARG A 25 -11.17 -1.03 6.50
CA ARG A 25 -9.94 -1.36 7.20
C ARG A 25 -9.98 -2.82 7.60
N VAL A 26 -9.12 -3.64 7.01
CA VAL A 26 -9.06 -5.08 7.30
C VAL A 26 -7.70 -5.45 7.86
N ALA A 27 -7.67 -6.37 8.81
CA ALA A 27 -6.42 -6.90 9.35
C ALA A 27 -6.43 -8.42 9.50
N LEU A 28 -5.31 -9.05 9.17
CA LEU A 28 -5.03 -10.45 9.44
C LEU A 28 -3.92 -10.54 10.48
N ILE A 29 -4.22 -11.16 11.62
CA ILE A 29 -3.33 -11.24 12.77
C ILE A 29 -3.00 -12.70 13.02
N LEU A 30 -1.71 -13.04 12.97
CA LEU A 30 -1.19 -14.39 13.08
C LEU A 30 -0.26 -14.47 14.30
N GLY A 31 -0.60 -15.31 15.27
CA GLY A 31 0.22 -15.56 16.47
C GLY A 31 0.60 -17.02 16.60
N LEU A 32 1.87 -17.36 16.40
CA LEU A 32 2.36 -18.74 16.38
C LEU A 32 3.34 -18.98 17.52
N GLY A 33 3.04 -19.95 18.40
CA GLY A 33 3.88 -20.26 19.57
C GLY A 33 3.95 -21.75 19.93
N ALA A 34 2.94 -22.57 19.62
CA ALA A 34 2.97 -24.03 19.84
C ALA A 34 3.68 -24.79 18.72
N TYR A 35 4.96 -24.53 18.55
CA TYR A 35 5.78 -25.23 17.57
C TYR A 35 6.01 -26.70 17.93
N GLN A 36 5.92 -27.58 16.95
CA GLN A 36 6.13 -29.02 17.14
C GLN A 36 7.62 -29.39 17.16
N THR A 37 8.43 -28.70 16.36
CA THR A 37 9.84 -29.06 16.11
C THR A 37 10.84 -27.94 16.39
N VAL A 38 10.40 -26.70 16.55
CA VAL A 38 11.23 -25.56 16.98
C VAL A 38 10.81 -25.11 18.38
N PRO A 39 11.66 -24.37 19.12
CA PRO A 39 11.33 -23.91 20.47
C PRO A 39 10.02 -23.13 20.50
N ALA A 40 9.17 -23.43 21.49
CA ALA A 40 7.95 -22.68 21.72
C ALA A 40 8.27 -21.22 22.10
N LEU A 41 7.35 -20.32 21.73
CA LEU A 41 7.38 -18.91 22.12
C LEU A 41 6.18 -18.66 23.03
N ASP A 42 6.41 -17.96 24.14
CA ASP A 42 5.42 -17.83 25.21
C ASP A 42 4.49 -16.65 24.96
N ASN A 43 5.01 -15.55 24.39
CA ASN A 43 4.26 -14.29 24.28
C ASN A 43 3.56 -14.09 22.94
N THR A 44 3.95 -14.78 21.86
CA THR A 44 3.41 -14.54 20.51
C THR A 44 1.89 -14.66 20.39
N ARG A 45 1.26 -15.52 21.19
CA ARG A 45 -0.21 -15.62 21.24
C ARG A 45 -0.86 -14.44 21.94
N ASN A 46 -0.22 -13.94 23.00
CA ASN A 46 -0.67 -12.75 23.73
C ASN A 46 -0.49 -11.53 22.83
N ASP A 47 0.67 -11.39 22.18
CA ASP A 47 0.97 -10.31 21.25
C ASP A 47 -0.10 -10.23 20.15
N ALA A 48 -0.40 -11.36 19.51
CA ALA A 48 -1.44 -11.43 18.47
C ALA A 48 -2.84 -11.12 19.02
N SER A 49 -3.20 -11.63 20.19
CA SER A 49 -4.54 -11.41 20.78
C SER A 49 -4.74 -9.96 21.24
N ASP A 50 -3.70 -9.35 21.81
CA ASP A 50 -3.72 -7.96 22.28
C ASP A 50 -3.66 -6.98 21.10
N MET A 51 -2.87 -7.30 20.07
CA MET A 51 -2.83 -6.55 18.82
C MET A 51 -4.19 -6.58 18.10
N ALA A 52 -4.84 -7.75 18.04
CA ALA A 52 -6.17 -7.90 17.46
C ALA A 52 -7.17 -6.96 18.15
N ARG A 53 -7.24 -7.00 19.49
CA ARG A 53 -8.11 -6.10 20.27
C ARG A 53 -7.77 -4.63 20.04
N THR A 54 -6.49 -4.29 20.02
CA THR A 54 -6.02 -2.91 19.78
C THR A 54 -6.48 -2.40 18.41
N LEU A 55 -6.43 -3.25 17.38
CA LEU A 55 -6.86 -2.92 16.03
C LEU A 55 -8.38 -2.83 15.90
N GLU A 56 -9.13 -3.72 16.58
CA GLU A 56 -10.59 -3.64 16.69
C GLU A 56 -11.04 -2.34 17.37
N ASP A 57 -10.35 -1.90 18.43
CA ASP A 57 -10.64 -0.65 19.15
C ASP A 57 -10.44 0.60 18.27
N ILE A 58 -9.52 0.51 17.29
CA ILE A 58 -9.35 1.51 16.23
C ILE A 58 -10.04 1.06 14.93
N GLY A 59 -11.13 0.30 15.02
CA GLY A 59 -12.10 0.04 13.96
C GLY A 59 -11.55 -0.65 12.71
N PHE A 60 -10.59 -1.56 12.87
CA PHE A 60 -10.35 -2.59 11.88
C PHE A 60 -11.35 -3.74 12.01
N ASP A 61 -11.70 -4.33 10.87
CA ASP A 61 -12.27 -5.67 10.80
C ASP A 61 -11.13 -6.70 10.85
N VAL A 62 -11.00 -7.37 12.00
CA VAL A 62 -9.86 -8.21 12.34
C VAL A 62 -10.18 -9.70 12.16
N THR A 63 -9.26 -10.41 11.51
CA THR A 63 -9.21 -11.88 11.48
C THR A 63 -8.00 -12.34 12.27
N LEU A 64 -8.24 -12.88 13.46
CA LEU A 64 -7.21 -13.46 14.33
C LEU A 64 -7.11 -14.97 14.10
N SER A 65 -5.88 -15.46 13.93
CA SER A 65 -5.59 -16.89 13.90
C SER A 65 -4.35 -17.22 14.73
N LEU A 66 -4.44 -18.29 15.52
CA LEU A 66 -3.38 -18.72 16.43
C LEU A 66 -2.91 -20.12 16.08
N ASP A 67 -1.60 -20.35 16.17
CA ASP A 67 -0.95 -21.65 15.94
C ASP A 67 -1.40 -22.35 14.64
N THR A 68 -1.45 -21.60 13.54
CA THR A 68 -1.91 -22.10 12.23
C THR A 68 -0.89 -23.03 11.58
N THR A 69 -1.39 -24.07 10.91
CA THR A 69 -0.56 -24.89 10.01
C THR A 69 -0.18 -24.15 8.75
N GLY A 70 0.82 -24.65 8.01
CA GLY A 70 1.22 -24.05 6.74
C GLY A 70 0.12 -24.05 5.68
N GLU A 71 -0.77 -25.06 5.67
CA GLU A 71 -1.94 -25.09 4.78
C GLU A 71 -2.96 -24.01 5.17
N GLN A 72 -3.31 -23.93 6.45
CA GLN A 72 -4.25 -22.93 6.97
C GLN A 72 -3.76 -21.50 6.74
N MET A 73 -2.47 -21.25 6.95
CA MET A 73 -1.88 -19.93 6.75
C MET A 73 -1.97 -19.47 5.29
N ARG A 74 -1.79 -20.38 4.32
CA ARG A 74 -1.95 -20.05 2.88
C ARG A 74 -3.40 -19.75 2.54
N GLN A 75 -4.35 -20.56 3.04
CA GLN A 75 -5.78 -20.31 2.84
C GLN A 75 -6.21 -18.95 3.41
N LEU A 76 -5.73 -18.61 4.63
CA LEU A 76 -6.00 -17.32 5.25
C LEU A 76 -5.46 -16.15 4.43
N LEU A 77 -4.29 -16.30 3.83
CA LEU A 77 -3.72 -15.28 2.95
C LEU A 77 -4.53 -15.11 1.67
N ASP A 78 -4.98 -16.21 1.06
CA ASP A 78 -5.82 -16.17 -0.14
C ASP A 78 -7.18 -15.51 0.14
N ASP A 79 -7.82 -15.87 1.25
CA ASP A 79 -9.09 -15.26 1.70
C ASP A 79 -8.91 -13.77 2.02
N PHE A 80 -7.80 -13.42 2.68
CA PHE A 80 -7.47 -12.03 3.01
C PHE A 80 -7.15 -11.20 1.77
N ALA A 81 -6.49 -11.79 0.77
CA ALA A 81 -6.20 -11.13 -0.51
C ALA A 81 -7.46 -10.67 -1.22
N PHE A 82 -8.51 -11.48 -1.20
CA PHE A 82 -9.80 -11.11 -1.78
C PHE A 82 -10.48 -9.97 -1.02
N ARG A 83 -10.45 -10.02 0.32
CA ARG A 83 -11.03 -8.97 1.18
C ARG A 83 -10.26 -7.65 1.09
N SER A 84 -8.94 -7.70 0.91
CA SER A 84 -8.10 -6.50 0.86
C SER A 84 -8.39 -5.65 -0.37
N GLU A 85 -8.87 -6.22 -1.48
CA GLU A 85 -9.11 -5.47 -2.72
C GLU A 85 -10.08 -4.27 -2.58
N THR A 86 -11.04 -4.33 -1.65
CA THR A 86 -11.98 -3.22 -1.39
C THR A 86 -11.61 -2.37 -0.20
N ALA A 87 -10.65 -2.83 0.61
CA ALA A 87 -10.24 -2.09 1.79
C ALA A 87 -9.38 -0.89 1.38
N ASP A 88 -9.61 0.24 2.04
CA ASP A 88 -8.69 1.38 1.99
C ASP A 88 -7.35 1.01 2.64
N LEU A 89 -7.41 0.23 3.72
CA LEU A 89 -6.26 -0.21 4.48
C LEU A 89 -6.29 -1.73 4.71
N ALA A 90 -5.21 -2.40 4.33
CA ALA A 90 -4.96 -3.79 4.70
C ALA A 90 -3.71 -3.92 5.55
N LEU A 91 -3.82 -4.63 6.67
CA LEU A 91 -2.71 -4.87 7.60
C LEU A 91 -2.54 -6.36 7.88
N ILE A 92 -1.33 -6.87 7.77
CA ILE A 92 -0.95 -8.19 8.29
C ILE A 92 0.00 -7.97 9.47
N TYR A 93 -0.29 -8.58 10.61
CA TYR A 93 0.64 -8.69 11.73
C TYR A 93 0.97 -10.16 11.97
N PHE A 94 2.25 -10.48 12.05
CA PHE A 94 2.74 -11.81 12.36
C PHE A 94 3.63 -11.76 13.59
N ALA A 95 3.34 -12.58 14.59
CA ALA A 95 4.20 -12.86 15.74
C ALA A 95 4.56 -14.34 15.76
N GLY A 96 5.85 -14.66 15.71
CA GLY A 96 6.32 -16.04 15.62
C GLY A 96 7.77 -16.17 15.17
N HIS A 97 8.21 -17.40 14.90
CA HIS A 97 9.51 -17.65 14.30
C HIS A 97 9.56 -17.19 12.85
N GLY A 98 10.60 -16.43 12.54
CA GLY A 98 10.94 -15.97 11.20
C GLY A 98 12.40 -16.30 10.90
N VAL A 99 12.69 -16.57 9.64
CA VAL A 99 14.06 -16.89 9.17
C VAL A 99 14.34 -16.13 7.88
N GLU A 100 15.53 -15.57 7.75
CA GLU A 100 15.99 -14.98 6.50
C GLU A 100 16.87 -15.96 5.69
N VAL A 101 16.46 -16.27 4.46
CA VAL A 101 17.21 -17.13 3.54
C VAL A 101 17.45 -16.38 2.24
N GLN A 102 18.72 -16.11 1.91
CA GLN A 102 19.12 -15.39 0.70
C GLN A 102 18.44 -14.03 0.52
N GLY A 103 18.22 -13.29 1.63
CA GLY A 103 17.56 -11.98 1.63
C GLY A 103 16.02 -12.04 1.55
N GLU A 104 15.42 -13.23 1.56
CA GLU A 104 13.97 -13.40 1.66
C GLU A 104 13.58 -13.84 3.07
N ASN A 105 12.57 -13.18 3.64
CA ASN A 105 12.04 -13.48 4.97
C ASN A 105 10.93 -14.53 4.85
N PHE A 106 11.00 -15.57 5.70
CA PHE A 106 10.04 -16.65 5.79
C PHE A 106 9.46 -16.74 7.20
N MET A 107 8.15 -16.89 7.27
CA MET A 107 7.38 -17.08 8.50
C MET A 107 7.12 -18.57 8.66
N ILE A 108 7.53 -19.13 9.81
CA ILE A 108 7.51 -20.56 10.08
C ILE A 108 6.16 -20.96 10.70
N PRO A 109 5.37 -21.85 10.05
CA PRO A 109 4.15 -22.44 10.62
C PRO A 109 4.45 -23.41 11.78
N VAL A 110 3.45 -23.68 12.63
CA VAL A 110 3.66 -24.52 13.83
C VAL A 110 3.96 -25.99 13.53
N ASP A 111 3.54 -26.48 12.37
CA ASP A 111 3.72 -27.84 11.87
C ASP A 111 4.95 -28.01 10.97
N ALA A 112 5.68 -26.93 10.68
CA ALA A 112 6.81 -26.96 9.78
C ALA A 112 8.03 -27.65 10.42
N GLN A 113 8.52 -28.70 9.76
CA GLN A 113 9.69 -29.45 10.18
C GLN A 113 10.92 -28.89 9.49
N VAL A 114 11.45 -27.81 10.05
CA VAL A 114 12.54 -27.06 9.45
C VAL A 114 13.88 -27.59 9.96
N SER A 115 14.59 -28.32 9.11
CA SER A 115 15.95 -28.83 9.40
C SER A 115 17.03 -28.27 8.47
N SER A 116 16.62 -27.66 7.35
CA SER A 116 17.50 -27.09 6.33
C SER A 116 16.87 -25.86 5.68
N ASN A 117 17.67 -25.06 4.99
CA ASN A 117 17.15 -23.91 4.23
C ASN A 117 16.16 -24.33 3.11
N LEU A 118 16.27 -25.56 2.57
CA LEU A 118 15.31 -26.09 1.59
C LEU A 118 13.94 -26.37 2.25
N ASP A 119 13.94 -26.85 3.50
CA ASP A 119 12.71 -27.05 4.25
C ASP A 119 12.02 -25.72 4.55
N VAL A 120 12.78 -24.67 4.89
CA VAL A 120 12.26 -23.31 5.07
C VAL A 120 11.47 -22.91 3.82
N GLN A 121 12.08 -23.00 2.63
CA GLN A 121 11.44 -22.59 1.38
C GLN A 121 10.18 -23.40 1.04
N ARG A 122 10.13 -24.69 1.38
CA ARG A 122 9.01 -25.58 1.02
C ARG A 122 7.86 -25.54 2.01
N GLN A 123 8.16 -25.40 3.29
CA GLN A 123 7.20 -25.60 4.37
C GLN A 123 6.72 -24.28 4.99
N SER A 124 7.36 -23.16 4.67
CA SER A 124 7.04 -21.85 5.24
C SER A 124 6.21 -20.98 4.29
N VAL A 125 5.83 -19.81 4.78
CA VAL A 125 5.22 -18.74 4.00
C VAL A 125 6.23 -17.62 3.84
N SER A 126 6.40 -17.07 2.64
CA SER A 126 7.35 -15.98 2.42
C SER A 126 6.71 -14.60 2.54
N LEU A 127 7.52 -13.59 2.85
CA LEU A 127 7.08 -12.19 2.90
C LEU A 127 6.48 -11.73 1.56
N LYS A 128 6.95 -12.27 0.42
CA LYS A 128 6.33 -11.97 -0.89
C LYS A 128 4.87 -12.42 -0.95
N GLN A 129 4.54 -13.56 -0.34
CA GLN A 129 3.16 -14.04 -0.28
C GLN A 129 2.31 -13.15 0.62
N MET A 130 2.85 -12.66 1.74
CA MET A 130 2.15 -11.69 2.59
C MET A 130 1.93 -10.36 1.88
N LEU A 131 2.94 -9.86 1.15
CA LEU A 131 2.82 -8.65 0.34
C LEU A 131 1.76 -8.79 -0.76
N ALA A 132 1.73 -9.93 -1.45
CA ALA A 132 0.70 -10.23 -2.44
C ALA A 132 -0.73 -10.21 -1.85
N ALA A 133 -0.89 -10.63 -0.59
CA ALA A 133 -2.20 -10.62 0.08
C ALA A 133 -2.69 -9.20 0.43
N VAL A 134 -1.79 -8.23 0.62
CA VAL A 134 -2.17 -6.82 0.86
C VAL A 134 -2.13 -5.96 -0.41
N GLU A 135 -1.46 -6.43 -1.47
CA GLU A 135 -1.17 -5.70 -2.72
C GLU A 135 -2.40 -4.98 -3.30
N ARG A 136 -3.59 -5.56 -3.15
CA ARG A 136 -4.80 -5.04 -3.76
C ARG A 136 -5.55 -3.96 -2.98
N ALA A 137 -5.18 -3.67 -1.74
CA ALA A 137 -5.78 -2.56 -0.98
C ALA A 137 -5.60 -1.21 -1.67
N ARG A 138 -6.50 -0.26 -1.40
CA ARG A 138 -6.63 0.97 -2.21
C ARG A 138 -5.64 2.05 -1.82
N LYS A 139 -5.45 2.28 -0.52
CA LYS A 139 -4.64 3.40 -0.02
C LYS A 139 -3.36 2.93 0.65
N MET A 140 -3.48 1.95 1.55
CA MET A 140 -2.38 1.56 2.43
C MET A 140 -2.30 0.06 2.64
N ARG A 141 -1.07 -0.45 2.64
CA ARG A 141 -0.73 -1.87 2.74
C ARG A 141 0.36 -2.00 3.77
N ILE A 142 0.11 -2.74 4.84
CA ILE A 142 1.05 -2.81 5.97
C ILE A 142 1.31 -4.28 6.27
N VAL A 143 2.58 -4.67 6.31
CA VAL A 143 3.00 -5.98 6.82
C VAL A 143 3.94 -5.73 7.99
N ILE A 144 3.58 -6.22 9.17
CA ILE A 144 4.36 -6.09 10.39
C ILE A 144 4.81 -7.49 10.82
N LEU A 145 6.12 -7.67 10.91
CA LEU A 145 6.75 -8.93 11.27
C LEU A 145 7.43 -8.79 12.63
N ASP A 146 6.77 -9.31 13.66
CA ASP A 146 7.31 -9.51 14.99
C ASP A 146 7.99 -10.87 15.10
N SER A 147 9.09 -10.98 14.35
CA SER A 147 9.87 -12.21 14.24
C SER A 147 11.36 -11.91 14.12
N CYS A 148 12.17 -12.91 14.41
CA CYS A 148 13.60 -12.85 14.14
C CYS A 148 13.87 -12.75 12.63
N ARG A 149 15.09 -12.28 12.31
CA ARG A 149 15.61 -12.18 10.94
C ARG A 149 17.01 -12.76 10.80
N ASP A 150 17.37 -13.64 11.72
CA ASP A 150 18.60 -14.42 11.66
C ASP A 150 18.36 -15.73 10.91
N ASN A 151 19.46 -16.40 10.54
CA ASN A 151 19.42 -17.74 9.98
C ASN A 151 20.18 -18.70 10.90
N PRO A 152 19.48 -19.41 11.80
CA PRO A 152 20.12 -20.35 12.72
C PRO A 152 20.56 -21.66 12.05
N LEU A 153 20.19 -21.91 10.79
CA LEU A 153 20.40 -23.19 10.09
C LEU A 153 21.72 -23.27 9.32
N GLY A 154 22.35 -22.12 8.99
CA GLY A 154 23.75 -22.06 8.51
C GLY A 154 24.10 -22.72 7.16
N ASP A 155 23.20 -23.51 6.56
CA ASP A 155 23.49 -24.29 5.34
C ASP A 155 23.23 -23.49 4.05
N ALA A 156 24.24 -23.30 3.20
CA ALA A 156 24.01 -22.72 1.86
C ALA A 156 23.24 -23.71 0.97
N ILE A 157 22.05 -23.33 0.46
CA ILE A 157 21.36 -24.13 -0.55
C ILE A 157 22.17 -24.08 -1.86
N ASP A 158 22.77 -25.20 -2.25
CA ASP A 158 23.45 -25.33 -3.53
C ASP A 158 22.42 -25.45 -4.68
N LEU A 159 22.10 -24.32 -5.30
CA LEU A 159 21.14 -24.16 -6.42
C LEU A 159 21.56 -24.90 -7.71
N ALA A 160 22.70 -25.61 -7.70
CA ALA A 160 23.09 -26.50 -8.77
C ALA A 160 22.29 -27.82 -8.79
N GLN A 161 21.87 -28.32 -7.61
CA GLN A 161 21.16 -29.62 -7.53
C GLN A 161 19.66 -29.51 -7.82
N SER A 162 19.01 -28.38 -7.48
CA SER A 162 17.59 -28.14 -7.78
C SER A 162 17.31 -27.97 -9.28
N ARG A 163 18.32 -27.57 -10.06
CA ARG A 163 18.27 -27.59 -11.54
C ARG A 163 18.45 -28.99 -12.14
N GLN A 164 19.18 -29.89 -11.48
CA GLN A 164 19.34 -31.27 -11.96
C GLN A 164 18.08 -32.13 -11.75
N SER A 165 17.33 -31.89 -10.68
CA SER A 165 16.03 -32.55 -10.45
C SER A 165 14.92 -32.06 -11.38
N ALA A 166 15.03 -30.84 -11.92
CA ALA A 166 14.11 -30.32 -12.94
C ALA A 166 14.58 -30.64 -14.39
N ALA A 167 15.83 -31.06 -14.57
CA ALA A 167 16.41 -31.40 -15.88
C ALA A 167 16.29 -32.89 -16.26
N THR A 168 15.45 -33.67 -15.57
CA THR A 168 15.13 -35.05 -15.97
C THR A 168 13.74 -35.15 -16.63
N GLU A 169 13.11 -34.04 -16.98
CA GLU A 169 11.94 -34.03 -17.85
C GLU A 169 12.09 -32.93 -18.91
N THR A 170 12.05 -33.36 -20.17
CA THR A 170 12.08 -32.57 -21.42
C THR A 170 13.43 -31.96 -21.84
N ALA A 171 14.27 -32.83 -22.38
CA ALA A 171 15.19 -32.46 -23.45
C ALA A 171 14.38 -32.24 -24.74
N ASP A 172 13.87 -31.03 -24.94
CA ASP A 172 13.73 -30.42 -26.26
C ASP A 172 13.32 -28.95 -26.11
N GLN A 173 13.96 -28.08 -26.89
CA GLN A 173 13.71 -26.62 -27.03
C GLN A 173 14.47 -25.69 -26.06
N ALA A 174 15.80 -25.63 -26.26
CA ALA A 174 16.60 -24.45 -25.98
C ALA A 174 17.07 -23.84 -27.30
N ALA A 175 16.44 -22.73 -27.73
CA ALA A 175 17.01 -21.77 -28.67
C ALA A 175 16.11 -20.52 -28.79
N ASP A 176 16.09 -19.66 -27.77
CA ASP A 176 16.16 -18.20 -27.95
C ASP A 176 16.20 -17.49 -26.60
N GLN A 177 16.83 -16.32 -26.54
CA GLN A 177 16.98 -15.42 -25.38
C GLN A 177 18.19 -15.65 -24.45
N ALA A 178 19.36 -15.87 -25.04
CA ALA A 178 20.64 -15.48 -24.44
C ALA A 178 21.06 -14.10 -24.99
N ALA A 179 20.41 -13.02 -24.54
CA ALA A 179 20.84 -11.65 -24.87
C ALA A 179 20.27 -10.58 -23.91
N ASN A 180 20.46 -10.70 -22.58
CA ASN A 180 20.49 -9.50 -21.71
C ASN A 180 21.04 -9.73 -20.29
N GLN A 181 22.19 -10.38 -20.14
CA GLN A 181 22.88 -10.45 -18.84
C GLN A 181 24.33 -10.03 -18.97
N THR A 182 24.60 -8.74 -18.76
CA THR A 182 25.89 -8.25 -18.26
C THR A 182 25.73 -6.84 -17.71
N THR A 183 25.43 -6.72 -16.40
CA THR A 183 26.06 -5.81 -15.41
C THR A 183 25.21 -5.69 -14.13
N ARG A 184 25.42 -6.57 -13.14
CA ARG A 184 25.22 -6.24 -11.71
C ARG A 184 26.34 -6.88 -10.90
N GLY A 185 27.28 -6.05 -10.46
CA GLY A 185 28.30 -6.39 -9.47
C GLY A 185 27.69 -6.38 -8.06
N GLY A 186 28.34 -7.13 -7.17
CA GLY A 186 27.83 -7.52 -5.86
C GLY A 186 27.44 -6.38 -4.92
N GLY A 187 26.32 -6.61 -4.24
CA GLY A 187 25.76 -5.84 -3.13
C GLY A 187 24.45 -6.53 -2.78
N GLY A 188 24.22 -6.81 -1.48
CA GLY A 188 23.03 -7.52 -1.01
C GLY A 188 21.78 -6.95 -1.64
N LEU A 189 21.01 -7.80 -2.32
CA LEU A 189 19.80 -7.41 -3.01
C LEU A 189 18.76 -7.09 -1.93
N ALA A 190 18.57 -5.80 -1.67
CA ALA A 190 17.35 -5.32 -1.05
C ALA A 190 16.16 -5.94 -1.80
N ALA A 191 15.14 -6.37 -1.05
CA ALA A 191 13.88 -6.82 -1.62
C ALA A 191 13.37 -5.76 -2.61
N ALA A 192 12.73 -6.20 -3.70
CA ALA A 192 12.05 -5.31 -4.64
C ALA A 192 11.21 -4.30 -3.84
N ASP A 193 11.42 -3.01 -4.10
CA ASP A 193 10.76 -1.94 -3.36
C ASP A 193 9.24 -2.10 -3.57
N PRO A 194 8.44 -2.26 -2.50
CA PRO A 194 7.04 -2.56 -2.65
C PRO A 194 6.26 -1.37 -3.23
N ASP A 195 5.14 -1.65 -3.89
CA ASP A 195 4.28 -0.66 -4.55
C ASP A 195 3.91 0.52 -3.64
N ARG A 196 3.65 1.70 -4.24
CA ARG A 196 3.28 2.93 -3.51
C ARG A 196 2.15 2.70 -2.51
N GLY A 197 2.36 3.16 -1.28
CA GLY A 197 1.44 2.95 -0.15
C GLY A 197 1.67 1.63 0.58
N THR A 198 2.82 0.98 0.40
CA THR A 198 3.19 -0.25 1.10
C THR A 198 4.28 0.00 2.12
N LEU A 199 4.05 -0.49 3.33
CA LEU A 199 4.98 -0.40 4.43
C LEU A 199 5.23 -1.79 5.00
N VAL A 200 6.50 -2.12 5.19
CA VAL A 200 6.89 -3.31 5.93
C VAL A 200 7.68 -2.89 7.15
N ALA A 201 7.25 -3.38 8.31
CA ALA A 201 7.90 -3.12 9.60
C ALA A 201 8.39 -4.44 10.19
N PHE A 202 9.65 -4.45 10.63
CA PHE A 202 10.25 -5.56 11.34
C PHE A 202 10.54 -5.17 12.78
N ALA A 203 10.31 -6.11 13.70
CA ALA A 203 10.66 -5.95 15.10
C ALA A 203 12.18 -5.82 15.32
N ALA A 204 13.00 -6.34 14.40
CA ALA A 204 14.46 -6.27 14.46
C ALA A 204 15.05 -6.02 13.06
N ARG A 205 16.22 -5.37 12.99
CA ARG A 205 16.99 -5.21 11.75
C ARG A 205 17.60 -6.55 11.28
N ASP A 206 18.11 -6.55 10.05
CA ASP A 206 18.74 -7.72 9.40
C ASP A 206 19.75 -8.41 10.33
N GLY A 207 19.60 -9.73 10.47
CA GLY A 207 20.50 -10.56 11.29
C GLY A 207 20.41 -10.35 12.80
N GLN A 208 19.42 -9.59 13.31
CA GLN A 208 19.12 -9.50 14.74
C GLN A 208 17.95 -10.39 15.16
N VAL A 209 17.94 -10.73 16.44
CA VAL A 209 16.90 -11.50 17.12
C VAL A 209 15.85 -10.52 17.66
N ALA A 210 14.57 -10.79 17.37
CA ALA A 210 13.46 -10.11 18.03
C ALA A 210 13.23 -10.72 19.42
N LEU A 211 13.12 -9.90 20.45
CA LEU A 211 12.99 -10.39 21.82
C LEU A 211 11.52 -10.70 22.12
N ASP A 212 11.23 -11.94 22.53
CA ASP A 212 9.89 -12.36 23.01
C ASP A 212 9.49 -11.62 24.31
N GLY A 213 10.47 -11.13 25.07
CA GLY A 213 10.26 -10.40 26.32
C GLY A 213 10.18 -11.30 27.55
N ARG A 214 9.89 -10.70 28.72
CA ARG A 214 9.70 -11.40 30.01
C ARG A 214 8.37 -11.03 30.69
N GLY A 215 7.62 -10.10 30.10
CA GLY A 215 6.28 -9.72 30.56
C GLY A 215 5.23 -10.45 29.72
N ASP A 216 4.02 -9.90 29.70
CA ASP A 216 2.87 -10.50 29.02
C ASP A 216 2.97 -10.41 27.48
N ASN A 217 3.71 -9.43 26.96
CA ASN A 217 3.89 -9.14 25.53
C ASN A 217 5.36 -8.81 25.21
N SER A 218 5.74 -8.94 23.94
CA SER A 218 7.05 -8.55 23.41
C SER A 218 7.28 -7.03 23.53
N PRO A 219 8.54 -6.55 23.66
CA PRO A 219 8.82 -5.12 23.69
C PRO A 219 8.32 -4.39 22.43
N PHE A 220 8.42 -5.05 21.27
CA PHE A 220 7.96 -4.46 20.01
C PHE A 220 6.44 -4.41 19.93
N ALA A 221 5.74 -5.51 20.23
CA ALA A 221 4.28 -5.55 20.26
C ALA A 221 3.70 -4.51 21.21
N ARG A 222 4.26 -4.40 22.43
CA ARG A 222 3.82 -3.40 23.41
C ARG A 222 4.03 -1.97 22.92
N ALA A 223 5.23 -1.65 22.41
CA ALA A 223 5.51 -0.32 21.90
C ALA A 223 4.60 0.02 20.71
N LEU A 224 4.37 -0.94 19.82
CA LEU A 224 3.50 -0.79 18.67
C LEU A 224 2.04 -0.52 19.10
N MET A 225 1.47 -1.34 19.97
CA MET A 225 0.11 -1.14 20.49
C MET A 225 -0.06 0.22 21.17
N GLU A 226 0.93 0.67 21.96
CA GLU A 226 0.88 1.98 22.62
C GLU A 226 0.82 3.14 21.63
N LYS A 227 1.50 3.03 20.49
CA LYS A 227 1.56 4.10 19.47
C LYS A 227 0.42 4.03 18.46
N MET A 228 -0.05 2.84 18.11
CA MET A 228 -1.10 2.65 17.10
C MET A 228 -2.44 3.26 17.49
N VAL A 229 -2.73 3.36 18.79
CA VAL A 229 -3.97 3.94 19.33
C VAL A 229 -3.94 5.47 19.43
N GLN A 230 -2.83 6.13 19.10
CA GLN A 230 -2.68 7.57 19.28
C GLN A 230 -3.31 8.36 18.12
N PRO A 231 -4.39 9.13 18.36
CA PRO A 231 -5.05 9.87 17.29
C PRO A 231 -4.18 11.01 16.77
N GLY A 232 -4.12 11.16 15.46
CA GLY A 232 -3.34 12.20 14.78
C GLY A 232 -1.83 12.01 14.86
N LEU A 233 -1.35 10.80 15.15
CA LEU A 233 0.06 10.44 15.01
C LEU A 233 0.32 9.92 13.60
N GLU A 234 1.07 10.68 12.81
CA GLU A 234 1.43 10.29 11.44
C GLU A 234 2.26 9.00 11.48
N ILE A 235 2.00 8.08 10.55
CA ILE A 235 2.51 6.70 10.60
C ILE A 235 4.05 6.58 10.59
N SER A 236 4.78 7.43 9.87
CA SER A 236 6.25 7.39 9.87
C SER A 236 6.79 7.86 11.21
N LEU A 237 6.19 8.90 11.80
CA LEU A 237 6.49 9.35 13.16
C LEU A 237 6.11 8.27 14.19
N MET A 238 5.00 7.56 13.98
CA MET A 238 4.56 6.45 14.83
C MET A 238 5.64 5.37 14.90
N PHE A 239 6.09 4.85 13.75
CA PHE A 239 7.11 3.80 13.72
C PHE A 239 8.47 4.29 14.24
N ARG A 240 8.80 5.57 14.08
CA ARG A 240 9.97 6.18 14.73
C ARG A 240 9.85 6.12 16.26
N GLN A 241 8.70 6.53 16.79
CA GLN A 241 8.47 6.49 18.24
C GLN A 241 8.44 5.05 18.78
N VAL A 242 7.96 4.08 18.00
CA VAL A 242 8.07 2.65 18.31
C VAL A 242 9.53 2.24 18.40
N ARG A 243 10.35 2.56 17.38
CA ARG A 243 11.79 2.28 17.38
C ARG A 243 12.50 2.88 18.60
N ASP A 244 12.25 4.15 18.90
CA ASP A 244 12.88 4.84 20.04
C ASP A 244 12.49 4.22 21.38
N MET A 245 11.25 3.73 21.50
CA MET A 245 10.78 3.02 22.69
C MET A 245 11.46 1.67 22.85
N VAL A 246 11.48 0.85 21.78
CA VAL A 246 12.10 -0.48 21.80
C VAL A 246 13.60 -0.38 22.09
N LEU A 247 14.32 0.56 21.47
CA LEU A 247 15.73 0.79 21.75
C LEU A 247 15.96 1.12 23.24
N ARG A 248 15.13 1.99 23.82
CA ARG A 248 15.23 2.38 25.22
C ARG A 248 14.97 1.22 26.18
N GLU A 249 13.93 0.44 25.91
CA GLU A 249 13.49 -0.65 26.78
C GLU A 249 14.37 -1.88 26.70
N THR A 250 14.94 -2.14 25.54
CA THR A 250 15.85 -3.27 25.33
C THR A 250 17.31 -2.90 25.59
N GLY A 251 17.61 -1.64 25.94
CA GLY A 251 18.98 -1.18 26.13
C GLY A 251 19.80 -1.27 24.84
N ASN A 252 19.18 -0.98 23.70
CA ASN A 252 19.71 -1.08 22.34
C ASN A 252 20.02 -2.51 21.86
N LEU A 253 19.43 -3.54 22.48
CA LEU A 253 19.58 -4.93 22.04
C LEU A 253 18.70 -5.27 20.84
N GLN A 254 17.60 -4.55 20.65
CA GLN A 254 16.68 -4.72 19.55
C GLN A 254 16.40 -3.37 18.88
N GLU A 255 16.54 -3.33 17.57
CA GLU A 255 16.30 -2.14 16.76
C GLU A 255 15.23 -2.44 15.70
N PRO A 256 14.00 -1.94 15.85
CA PRO A 256 12.99 -2.05 14.81
C PRO A 256 13.40 -1.32 13.54
N HIS A 257 12.99 -1.87 12.41
CA HIS A 257 13.30 -1.33 11.09
C HIS A 257 12.05 -1.27 10.23
N THR A 258 11.90 -0.20 9.45
CA THR A 258 10.78 -0.03 8.51
C THR A 258 11.31 0.29 7.12
N TYR A 259 10.70 -0.29 6.09
CA TYR A 259 10.99 0.06 4.71
C TYR A 259 9.70 0.04 3.86
N GLY A 260 9.79 0.58 2.65
CA GLY A 260 8.70 0.69 1.71
C GLY A 260 8.32 2.13 1.40
N SER A 261 7.41 2.29 0.44
CA SER A 261 6.96 3.57 -0.07
C SER A 261 5.61 3.93 0.55
N LEU A 262 5.56 4.98 1.36
CA LEU A 262 4.30 5.52 1.87
C LEU A 262 3.70 6.48 0.82
N THR A 263 2.37 6.57 0.76
CA THR A 263 1.70 7.55 -0.14
C THR A 263 2.06 8.98 0.25
N GLY A 264 2.05 9.93 -0.68
CA GLY A 264 2.29 11.34 -0.38
C GLY A 264 1.20 12.04 0.42
N VAL A 265 0.22 11.33 0.97
CA VAL A 265 -0.76 11.86 1.94
C VAL A 265 -0.36 11.34 3.33
N PRO A 266 -0.38 12.18 4.39
CA PRO A 266 -0.09 11.70 5.72
C PRO A 266 -1.18 10.72 6.16
N PHE A 267 -0.76 9.63 6.81
CA PHE A 267 -1.67 8.57 7.22
C PHE A 267 -1.67 8.40 8.73
N TYR A 268 -2.85 8.14 9.30
CA TYR A 268 -3.06 8.04 10.75
C TYR A 268 -3.82 6.76 11.08
N LEU A 269 -3.21 5.85 11.85
CA LEU A 269 -3.82 4.55 12.17
C LEU A 269 -5.00 4.65 13.13
N ALA A 270 -4.93 5.46 14.19
CA ALA A 270 -6.07 5.71 15.08
C ALA A 270 -6.98 6.85 14.59
N GLY A 271 -6.93 7.17 13.30
CA GLY A 271 -7.61 8.34 12.77
C GLY A 271 -6.91 9.65 13.12
N PRO A 272 -7.49 10.77 12.69
CA PRO A 272 -6.91 12.07 12.93
C PRO A 272 -7.16 12.55 14.36
N GLY A 273 -6.37 13.54 14.80
CA GLY A 273 -6.44 14.07 16.16
C GLY A 273 -7.70 14.91 16.42
N ALA A 274 -7.99 15.20 17.70
CA ALA A 274 -9.10 16.09 18.06
C ALA A 274 -9.02 17.43 17.30
N GLY A 275 -10.07 17.74 16.53
CA GLY A 275 -10.14 18.95 15.68
C GLY A 275 -9.67 18.78 14.24
N GLN A 276 -9.27 17.59 13.83
CA GLN A 276 -8.98 17.22 12.44
C GLN A 276 -10.12 16.32 11.93
N ASP A 277 -10.86 16.76 10.92
CA ASP A 277 -11.98 15.99 10.34
C ASP A 277 -11.48 15.15 9.14
N PRO A 278 -11.38 13.81 9.26
CA PRO A 278 -10.78 12.96 8.22
C PRO A 278 -11.65 12.87 6.98
N ALA A 279 -12.95 13.13 7.09
CA ALA A 279 -13.87 13.19 5.96
C ALA A 279 -13.74 14.49 5.15
N ALA A 280 -12.88 15.43 5.59
CA ALA A 280 -12.86 16.81 5.10
C ALA A 280 -11.54 17.30 4.50
N ALA A 281 -10.46 16.51 4.46
CA ALA A 281 -9.22 16.92 3.77
C ALA A 281 -9.37 16.67 2.25
N PRO A 282 -9.65 17.69 1.43
CA PRO A 282 -9.95 17.53 0.01
C PRO A 282 -8.70 17.31 -0.85
N SER A 283 -7.49 17.46 -0.27
CA SER A 283 -6.23 17.37 -0.99
C SER A 283 -5.05 16.98 -0.07
N ALA A 284 -3.96 16.47 -0.65
CA ALA A 284 -2.72 16.18 0.08
C ALA A 284 -2.16 17.41 0.82
N LEU A 285 -2.33 18.62 0.24
CA LEU A 285 -1.91 19.88 0.85
C LEU A 285 -2.62 20.15 2.17
N ASP A 286 -3.93 19.90 2.23
CA ASP A 286 -4.73 20.14 3.42
C ASP A 286 -4.45 19.09 4.50
N ALA A 287 -4.21 17.84 4.09
CA ALA A 287 -3.84 16.77 5.00
C ALA A 287 -2.47 17.02 5.69
N TRP A 288 -1.47 17.47 4.93
CA TRP A 288 -0.16 17.83 5.49
C TRP A 288 -0.20 19.12 6.30
N ALA A 289 -0.98 20.12 5.87
CA ALA A 289 -1.21 21.34 6.64
C ALA A 289 -1.77 21.06 8.04
N ALA A 290 -2.57 20.01 8.22
CA ALA A 290 -3.13 19.64 9.51
C ALA A 290 -2.10 19.06 10.51
N ILE A 291 -0.85 18.79 10.09
CA ILE A 291 0.21 18.29 10.98
C ILE A 291 0.48 19.27 12.12
N LYS A 292 0.62 18.74 13.34
CA LYS A 292 0.83 19.54 14.55
C LYS A 292 2.23 20.17 14.54
N PRO A 293 2.42 21.36 15.15
CA PRO A 293 3.72 22.04 15.15
C PRO A 293 4.89 21.22 15.73
N ASP A 294 4.63 20.41 16.77
CA ASP A 294 5.63 19.53 17.38
C ASP A 294 6.02 18.35 16.48
N GLN A 295 5.09 17.88 15.65
CA GLN A 295 5.37 16.89 14.61
C GLN A 295 6.10 17.51 13.43
N GLU A 296 5.77 18.75 13.04
CA GLU A 296 6.50 19.49 12.00
C GLU A 296 7.98 19.67 12.38
N GLU A 297 8.29 19.96 13.66
CA GLU A 297 9.68 20.02 14.14
C GLU A 297 10.41 18.67 13.99
N GLN A 298 9.72 17.55 14.26
CA GLN A 298 10.28 16.21 14.04
C GLN A 298 10.52 15.93 12.55
N LEU A 299 9.59 16.35 11.68
CA LEU A 299 9.75 16.24 10.21
C LEU A 299 10.93 17.08 9.72
N LEU A 300 11.14 18.28 10.26
CA LEU A 300 12.30 19.12 9.93
C LEU A 300 13.61 18.41 10.32
N ALA A 301 13.71 17.91 11.54
CA ALA A 301 14.89 17.16 11.99
C ALA A 301 15.14 15.92 11.11
N LEU A 302 14.08 15.28 10.64
CA LEU A 302 14.13 14.14 9.73
C LEU A 302 14.59 14.49 8.31
N ALA A 303 14.08 15.59 7.77
CA ALA A 303 14.50 16.09 6.46
C ALA A 303 15.99 16.44 6.45
N GLU A 304 16.52 16.99 7.55
CA GLU A 304 17.96 17.23 7.70
C GLU A 304 18.80 15.95 7.75
N LEU A 305 18.20 14.80 8.12
CA LEU A 305 18.83 13.48 8.06
C LEU A 305 18.64 12.78 6.70
N GLY A 306 18.02 13.45 5.72
CA GLY A 306 17.81 12.89 4.37
C GLY A 306 16.50 12.14 4.18
N ASP A 307 15.56 12.20 5.12
CA ASP A 307 14.27 11.52 4.99
C ASP A 307 13.38 12.21 3.94
N THR A 308 13.23 11.54 2.80
CA THR A 308 12.53 12.07 1.61
C THR A 308 11.03 12.25 1.85
N ARG A 309 10.41 11.39 2.67
CA ARG A 309 9.00 11.55 3.06
C ARG A 309 8.78 12.82 3.85
N SER A 310 9.65 13.12 4.81
CA SER A 310 9.54 14.33 5.62
C SER A 310 9.78 15.57 4.78
N MET A 311 10.75 15.55 3.86
CA MET A 311 10.92 16.61 2.87
C MET A 311 9.65 16.82 2.03
N LEU A 312 9.06 15.74 1.51
CA LEU A 312 7.83 15.80 0.72
C LEU A 312 6.66 16.38 1.54
N GLY A 313 6.48 15.92 2.78
CA GLY A 313 5.45 16.43 3.68
C GLY A 313 5.64 17.91 4.00
N LEU A 314 6.86 18.33 4.31
CA LEU A 314 7.20 19.75 4.51
C LEU A 314 6.94 20.58 3.26
N ALA A 315 7.27 20.07 2.07
CA ALA A 315 6.96 20.75 0.81
C ALA A 315 5.45 20.96 0.64
N TYR A 316 4.62 19.94 0.92
CA TYR A 316 3.17 20.10 0.88
C TYR A 316 2.66 21.12 1.91
N ILE A 317 3.20 21.15 3.14
CA ILE A 317 2.86 22.20 4.12
C ILE A 317 3.18 23.58 3.55
N ARG A 318 4.35 23.75 2.91
CA ARG A 318 4.80 25.02 2.34
C ARG A 318 4.06 25.41 1.05
N LEU A 319 3.46 24.45 0.34
CA LEU A 319 2.63 24.71 -0.85
C LEU A 319 1.16 25.02 -0.52
N ASN A 320 0.71 24.84 0.72
CA ASN A 320 -0.67 25.12 1.10
C ASN A 320 -0.89 26.64 1.28
N PRO A 321 -1.69 27.31 0.42
CA PRO A 321 -1.91 28.76 0.50
C PRO A 321 -2.86 29.17 1.64
N ASN A 322 -3.59 28.22 2.23
CA ASN A 322 -4.60 28.48 3.26
C ASN A 322 -4.00 28.55 4.68
N GLU A 323 -2.72 28.19 4.82
CA GLU A 323 -1.98 28.19 6.07
C GLU A 323 -1.02 29.37 6.13
N GLY A 324 -0.78 29.92 7.32
CA GLY A 324 0.23 30.98 7.52
C GLY A 324 1.69 30.54 7.29
N ARG A 325 1.90 29.35 6.69
CA ARG A 325 3.17 28.70 6.41
C ARG A 325 3.47 28.59 4.91
N PHE A 326 2.65 29.22 4.05
CA PHE A 326 2.86 29.22 2.61
C PHE A 326 4.20 29.83 2.20
N ASP A 327 5.09 29.01 1.62
CA ASP A 327 6.40 29.39 1.08
C ASP A 327 6.78 28.45 -0.07
N PRO A 328 6.33 28.74 -1.31
CA PRO A 328 6.65 27.93 -2.47
C PRO A 328 8.16 27.78 -2.76
N ALA A 329 8.99 28.74 -2.35
CA ALA A 329 10.43 28.64 -2.55
C ALA A 329 11.05 27.60 -1.61
N ALA A 330 10.62 27.58 -0.34
CA ALA A 330 11.00 26.51 0.59
C ALA A 330 10.50 25.14 0.13
N ALA A 331 9.30 25.06 -0.45
CA ALA A 331 8.79 23.81 -1.00
C ALA A 331 9.67 23.26 -2.14
N VAL A 332 10.14 24.13 -3.03
CA VAL A 332 11.07 23.76 -4.11
C VAL A 332 12.37 23.22 -3.54
N ASP A 333 12.92 23.81 -2.48
CA ASP A 333 14.14 23.32 -1.83
C ASP A 333 13.96 21.88 -1.31
N PHE A 334 12.90 21.63 -0.54
CA PHE A 334 12.60 20.30 -0.03
C PHE A 334 12.37 19.28 -1.15
N LEU A 335 11.60 19.64 -2.19
CA LEU A 335 11.35 18.75 -3.32
C LEU A 335 12.61 18.49 -4.14
N THR A 336 13.49 19.48 -4.29
CA THR A 336 14.78 19.31 -4.99
C THR A 336 15.65 18.31 -4.25
N ARG A 337 15.82 18.48 -2.93
CA ARG A 337 16.58 17.55 -2.09
C ARG A 337 15.99 16.14 -2.12
N ALA A 338 14.67 16.01 -2.03
CA ALA A 338 13.99 14.71 -2.09
C ALA A 338 14.08 14.05 -3.47
N ALA A 339 13.99 14.82 -4.55
CA ALA A 339 14.14 14.33 -5.92
C ALA A 339 15.58 13.87 -6.20
N GLU A 340 16.59 14.60 -5.71
CA GLU A 340 18.01 14.23 -5.79
C GLU A 340 18.32 12.97 -4.97
N ALA A 341 17.61 12.77 -3.86
CA ALA A 341 17.63 11.54 -3.07
C ALA A 341 16.81 10.39 -3.68
N GLY A 342 16.26 10.57 -4.88
CA GLY A 342 15.59 9.51 -5.64
C GLY A 342 14.11 9.31 -5.34
N SER A 343 13.42 10.29 -4.75
CA SER A 343 11.96 10.19 -4.56
C SER A 343 11.22 10.48 -5.88
N PRO A 344 10.54 9.48 -6.50
CA PRO A 344 9.81 9.71 -7.74
C PRO A 344 8.61 10.64 -7.57
N GLU A 345 7.98 10.62 -6.39
CA GLU A 345 6.90 11.55 -6.07
C GLU A 345 7.41 12.99 -5.95
N ALA A 346 8.58 13.21 -5.33
CA ALA A 346 9.18 14.53 -5.28
C ALA A 346 9.60 15.05 -6.67
N GLN A 347 10.11 14.17 -7.54
CA GLN A 347 10.40 14.51 -8.94
C GLN A 347 9.12 14.95 -9.67
N PHE A 348 8.03 14.21 -9.52
CA PHE A 348 6.73 14.55 -10.10
C PHE A 348 6.19 15.90 -9.60
N GLU A 349 6.18 16.13 -8.28
CA GLU A 349 5.70 17.40 -7.74
C GLU A 349 6.62 18.58 -8.12
N LEU A 350 7.94 18.38 -8.15
CA LEU A 350 8.88 19.38 -8.62
C LEU A 350 8.66 19.70 -10.12
N ALA A 351 8.33 18.70 -10.94
CA ALA A 351 8.00 18.89 -12.35
C ALA A 351 6.81 19.84 -12.50
N LYS A 352 5.75 19.64 -11.72
CA LYS A 352 4.56 20.50 -11.69
C LYS A 352 4.89 21.93 -11.26
N LEU A 353 5.82 22.12 -10.32
CA LEU A 353 6.27 23.45 -9.91
C LEU A 353 7.02 24.17 -11.03
N TYR A 354 7.91 23.50 -11.75
CA TYR A 354 8.61 24.05 -12.92
C TYR A 354 7.67 24.33 -14.10
N GLU A 355 6.69 23.47 -14.35
CA GLU A 355 5.66 23.69 -15.39
C GLU A 355 4.82 24.95 -15.09
N ARG A 356 4.46 25.16 -13.82
CA ARG A 356 3.62 26.29 -13.40
C ARG A 356 4.39 27.56 -13.06
N GLY A 357 5.70 27.46 -12.82
CA GLY A 357 6.52 28.56 -12.29
C GLY A 357 6.15 28.93 -10.85
N THR A 358 5.79 27.96 -10.02
CA THR A 358 5.40 28.19 -8.62
C THR A 358 6.62 28.03 -7.71
N GLY A 359 7.08 29.11 -7.08
CA GLY A 359 8.31 29.11 -6.27
C GLY A 359 9.62 29.07 -7.07
N VAL A 360 9.54 28.81 -8.38
CA VAL A 360 10.66 28.78 -9.34
C VAL A 360 10.31 29.51 -10.62
N VAL A 361 11.33 29.89 -11.40
CA VAL A 361 11.13 30.32 -12.78
C VAL A 361 10.62 29.14 -13.60
N ARG A 362 9.57 29.36 -14.38
CA ARG A 362 8.99 28.33 -15.26
C ARG A 362 10.05 27.80 -16.23
N ASP A 363 10.16 26.47 -16.29
CA ASP A 363 11.09 25.75 -17.17
C ASP A 363 10.46 24.44 -17.64
N ASP A 364 9.86 24.47 -18.83
CA ASP A 364 9.16 23.33 -19.42
C ASP A 364 10.12 22.16 -19.72
N ALA A 365 11.39 22.43 -20.04
CA ALA A 365 12.37 21.39 -20.33
C ALA A 365 12.79 20.66 -19.05
N ARG A 366 12.98 21.40 -17.95
CA ARG A 366 13.25 20.82 -16.64
C ARG A 366 12.04 20.03 -16.11
N ALA A 367 10.82 20.56 -16.27
CA ALA A 367 9.60 19.86 -15.91
C ALA A 367 9.48 18.51 -16.65
N LEU A 368 9.68 18.53 -17.96
CA LEU A 368 9.62 17.30 -18.77
C LEU A 368 10.69 16.26 -18.39
N ALA A 369 11.90 16.71 -18.03
CA ALA A 369 12.95 15.82 -17.54
C ALA A 369 12.54 15.12 -16.24
N LEU A 370 12.02 15.89 -15.27
CA LEU A 370 11.56 15.36 -13.98
C LEU A 370 10.36 14.42 -14.12
N TYR A 371 9.39 14.73 -15.00
CA TYR A 371 8.30 13.80 -15.32
C TYR A 371 8.82 12.46 -15.86
N ARG A 372 9.86 12.48 -16.69
CA ARG A 372 10.49 11.24 -17.21
C ARG A 372 11.22 10.48 -16.12
N GLU A 373 11.99 11.16 -15.28
CA GLU A 373 12.70 10.54 -14.15
C GLU A 373 11.74 9.82 -13.19
N ALA A 374 10.59 10.43 -12.88
CA ALA A 374 9.56 9.80 -12.07
C ALA A 374 8.92 8.60 -12.80
N ALA A 375 8.61 8.75 -14.09
CA ALA A 375 8.01 7.70 -14.90
C ALA A 375 8.95 6.50 -15.14
N ASP A 376 10.27 6.71 -15.20
CA ASP A 376 11.26 5.64 -15.32
C ASP A 376 11.35 4.78 -14.05
N GLN A 377 10.85 5.29 -12.92
CA GLN A 377 10.70 4.59 -11.64
C GLN A 377 9.27 4.06 -11.41
N ASP A 378 8.50 3.87 -12.49
CA ASP A 378 7.12 3.37 -12.45
C ASP A 378 6.14 4.26 -11.64
N PHE A 379 6.42 5.56 -11.52
CA PHE A 379 5.48 6.49 -10.88
C PHE A 379 4.27 6.75 -11.79
N ALA A 380 3.19 6.06 -11.48
CA ALA A 380 1.97 6.00 -12.26
C ALA A 380 1.38 7.37 -12.66
N ASP A 381 1.36 8.36 -11.75
CA ASP A 381 0.85 9.70 -12.04
C ASP A 381 1.69 10.40 -13.12
N ALA A 382 3.03 10.29 -13.04
CA ALA A 382 3.93 10.85 -14.04
C ALA A 382 3.79 10.14 -15.40
N ILE A 383 3.61 8.82 -15.41
CA ILE A 383 3.37 8.03 -16.62
C ILE A 383 2.07 8.47 -17.29
N ASN A 384 0.99 8.64 -16.51
CA ASN A 384 -0.29 9.11 -17.00
C ASN A 384 -0.19 10.53 -17.60
N ASP A 385 0.49 11.45 -16.90
CA ASP A 385 0.66 12.83 -17.36
C ASP A 385 1.54 12.91 -18.62
N LEU A 386 2.60 12.10 -18.72
CA LEU A 386 3.34 11.94 -19.98
C LEU A 386 2.46 11.40 -21.12
N GLY A 387 1.51 10.51 -20.81
CA GLY A 387 0.50 10.06 -21.76
C GLY A 387 -0.34 11.22 -22.29
N PHE A 388 -0.85 12.09 -21.41
CA PHE A 388 -1.59 13.29 -21.81
C PHE A 388 -0.74 14.29 -22.60
N LEU A 389 0.49 14.55 -22.17
CA LEU A 389 1.45 15.41 -22.87
C LEU A 389 1.74 14.89 -24.28
N HIS A 390 1.89 13.58 -24.46
CA HIS A 390 2.02 12.99 -25.79
C HIS A 390 0.71 12.96 -26.57
N TYR A 391 -0.45 12.88 -25.94
CA TYR A 391 -1.73 12.86 -26.66
C TYR A 391 -2.05 14.22 -27.28
N GLN A 392 -1.88 15.30 -26.51
CA GLN A 392 -2.26 16.65 -26.91
C GLN A 392 -1.09 17.49 -27.45
N GLY A 393 0.15 17.09 -27.14
CA GLY A 393 1.32 17.96 -27.20
C GLY A 393 1.40 18.84 -25.95
N GLY A 394 2.62 19.16 -25.51
CA GLY A 394 2.85 19.94 -24.29
C GLY A 394 4.31 19.92 -23.84
N LEU A 395 4.75 20.94 -23.10
CA LEU A 395 6.15 21.08 -22.65
C LEU A 395 7.20 20.92 -23.77
N GLY A 396 6.87 21.43 -24.97
CA GLY A 396 7.73 21.30 -26.17
C GLY A 396 7.66 19.94 -26.88
N LEU A 397 6.82 19.01 -26.43
CA LEU A 397 6.56 17.75 -27.13
C LEU A 397 5.49 17.92 -28.22
N PRO A 398 5.72 17.37 -29.44
CA PRO A 398 4.66 17.20 -30.41
C PRO A 398 3.70 16.10 -29.98
N ALA A 399 2.45 16.19 -30.44
CA ALA A 399 1.47 15.13 -30.25
C ALA A 399 1.90 13.84 -30.97
N ASP A 400 1.87 12.73 -30.24
CA ASP A 400 2.10 11.36 -30.68
C ASP A 400 1.09 10.43 -29.97
N PRO A 401 -0.10 10.22 -30.58
CA PRO A 401 -1.14 9.39 -29.99
C PRO A 401 -0.70 7.94 -29.76
N ASN A 402 0.13 7.36 -30.62
CA ASN A 402 0.59 5.98 -30.44
C ASN A 402 1.47 5.84 -29.21
N LYS A 403 2.33 6.82 -28.95
CA LYS A 403 3.14 6.85 -27.74
C LYS A 403 2.30 7.12 -26.50
N ALA A 404 1.30 8.00 -26.59
CA ALA A 404 0.35 8.24 -25.51
C ALA A 404 -0.40 6.96 -25.09
N LEU A 405 -0.86 6.17 -26.06
CA LEU A 405 -1.54 4.90 -25.80
C LEU A 405 -0.66 3.91 -25.00
N ARG A 406 0.65 3.86 -25.28
CA ARG A 406 1.60 3.02 -24.52
C ARG A 406 1.79 3.52 -23.09
N PHE A 407 1.79 4.83 -22.87
CA PHE A 407 1.85 5.41 -21.53
C PHE A 407 0.56 5.12 -20.75
N PHE A 408 -0.62 5.28 -21.36
CA PHE A 408 -1.88 4.96 -20.71
C PHE A 408 -2.00 3.46 -20.37
N GLU A 409 -1.55 2.57 -21.26
CA GLU A 409 -1.47 1.13 -20.97
C GLU A 409 -0.59 0.86 -19.75
N ARG A 410 0.64 1.40 -19.73
CA ARG A 410 1.58 1.21 -18.61
C ARG A 410 1.02 1.76 -17.29
N ALA A 411 0.41 2.95 -17.29
CA ALA A 411 -0.20 3.51 -16.09
C ALA A 411 -1.41 2.68 -15.62
N ALA A 412 -2.20 2.15 -16.55
CA ALA A 412 -3.33 1.27 -16.24
C ALA A 412 -2.86 -0.06 -15.63
N ASP A 413 -1.78 -0.65 -16.15
CA ASP A 413 -1.18 -1.88 -15.63
C ASP A 413 -0.53 -1.66 -14.25
N LEU A 414 -0.07 -0.44 -13.95
CA LEU A 414 0.34 0.03 -12.62
C LEU A 414 -0.85 0.45 -11.73
N ARG A 415 -2.07 0.09 -12.12
CA ARG A 415 -3.32 0.30 -11.37
C ARG A 415 -3.68 1.76 -11.11
N HIS A 416 -3.24 2.69 -11.95
CA HIS A 416 -3.69 4.08 -11.90
C HIS A 416 -5.18 4.18 -12.27
N PRO A 417 -6.09 4.58 -11.36
CA PRO A 417 -7.53 4.41 -11.57
C PRO A 417 -8.06 5.15 -12.80
N GLN A 418 -7.61 6.39 -13.03
CA GLN A 418 -8.01 7.17 -14.21
C GLN A 418 -7.42 6.58 -15.49
N ALA A 419 -6.22 6.00 -15.45
CA ALA A 419 -5.61 5.41 -16.63
C ALA A 419 -6.30 4.10 -17.00
N GLN A 420 -6.65 3.26 -16.02
CA GLN A 420 -7.45 2.04 -16.23
C GLN A 420 -8.77 2.37 -16.93
N PHE A 421 -9.48 3.38 -16.45
CA PHE A 421 -10.73 3.83 -17.08
C PHE A 421 -10.51 4.32 -18.51
N ASN A 422 -9.57 5.26 -18.70
CA ASN A 422 -9.30 5.84 -20.01
C ASN A 422 -8.86 4.77 -21.00
N PHE A 423 -8.01 3.85 -20.58
CA PHE A 423 -7.53 2.76 -21.42
C PHE A 423 -8.65 1.77 -21.77
N ALA A 424 -9.55 1.47 -20.84
CA ALA A 424 -10.74 0.68 -21.13
C ALA A 424 -11.64 1.34 -22.20
N ALA A 425 -11.85 2.66 -22.12
CA ALA A 425 -12.62 3.41 -23.11
C ALA A 425 -11.94 3.37 -24.50
N LEU A 426 -10.62 3.54 -24.55
CA LEU A 426 -9.84 3.45 -25.79
C LEU A 426 -9.92 2.05 -26.44
N ILE A 427 -9.91 0.99 -25.64
CA ILE A 427 -10.12 -0.38 -26.11
C ILE A 427 -11.54 -0.55 -26.63
N ASP A 428 -12.56 -0.10 -25.89
CA ASP A 428 -13.97 -0.19 -26.30
C ASP A 428 -14.21 0.53 -27.63
N ASP A 429 -13.60 1.71 -27.82
CA ASP A 429 -13.66 2.48 -29.07
C ASP A 429 -12.96 1.80 -30.25
N GLY A 430 -12.12 0.79 -30.01
CA GLY A 430 -11.38 0.05 -31.03
C GLY A 430 -10.08 0.73 -31.45
N LEU A 431 -9.56 1.65 -30.63
CA LEU A 431 -8.30 2.35 -30.88
C LEU A 431 -7.07 1.50 -30.52
N ILE A 432 -7.28 0.36 -29.86
CA ILE A 432 -6.26 -0.64 -29.54
C ILE A 432 -6.58 -1.95 -30.26
N PRO A 433 -6.14 -2.14 -31.53
CA PRO A 433 -6.59 -3.26 -32.37
C PRO A 433 -6.32 -4.66 -31.82
N GLN A 434 -5.37 -4.79 -30.90
CA GLN A 434 -4.97 -6.08 -30.30
C GLN A 434 -5.79 -6.43 -29.04
N LYS A 435 -6.64 -5.54 -28.54
CA LYS A 435 -7.46 -5.73 -27.35
C LYS A 435 -8.94 -5.66 -27.69
N GLY A 436 -9.76 -6.36 -26.92
CA GLY A 436 -11.19 -6.50 -27.14
C GLY A 436 -12.06 -6.16 -25.93
N PRO A 437 -13.36 -6.42 -26.01
CA PRO A 437 -14.32 -6.16 -24.94
C PRO A 437 -13.97 -6.78 -23.58
N GLU A 438 -13.34 -7.96 -23.58
CA GLU A 438 -12.89 -8.65 -22.36
C GLU A 438 -11.75 -7.90 -21.66
N ASP A 439 -10.84 -7.29 -22.43
CA ASP A 439 -9.76 -6.46 -21.91
C ASP A 439 -10.31 -5.15 -21.34
N ALA A 440 -11.22 -4.50 -22.06
CA ALA A 440 -11.88 -3.29 -21.58
C ALA A 440 -12.63 -3.57 -20.26
N ALA A 441 -13.40 -4.65 -20.20
CA ALA A 441 -14.10 -5.07 -19.00
C ALA A 441 -13.15 -5.39 -17.83
N ARG A 442 -11.96 -5.95 -18.12
CA ARG A 442 -10.92 -6.18 -17.10
C ARG A 442 -10.48 -4.88 -16.45
N TYR A 443 -10.06 -3.89 -17.26
CA TYR A 443 -9.61 -2.61 -16.73
C TYR A 443 -10.74 -1.84 -16.02
N LEU A 444 -11.99 -1.92 -16.50
CA LEU A 444 -13.14 -1.34 -15.79
C LEU A 444 -13.39 -2.00 -14.43
N TYR A 445 -13.31 -3.32 -14.38
CA TYR A 445 -13.45 -4.06 -13.13
C TYR A 445 -12.32 -3.68 -12.16
N GLU A 446 -11.07 -3.66 -12.61
CA GLU A 446 -9.93 -3.28 -11.77
C GLU A 446 -10.03 -1.83 -11.28
N ALA A 447 -10.52 -0.90 -12.11
CA ALA A 447 -10.77 0.50 -11.73
C ALA A 447 -11.89 0.65 -10.69
N LEU A 448 -12.92 -0.20 -10.75
CA LEU A 448 -13.94 -0.28 -9.70
C LEU A 448 -13.34 -0.82 -8.40
N ARG A 449 -12.55 -1.90 -8.48
CA ARG A 449 -11.91 -2.50 -7.30
C ARG A 449 -10.93 -1.54 -6.65
N SER A 450 -10.18 -0.75 -7.42
CA SER A 450 -9.28 0.29 -6.90
C SER A 450 -9.99 1.48 -6.23
N GLY A 451 -11.33 1.51 -6.23
CA GLY A 451 -12.11 2.51 -5.52
C GLY A 451 -12.32 3.79 -6.32
N SER A 452 -12.25 3.77 -7.65
CA SER A 452 -12.55 4.94 -8.46
C SER A 452 -14.04 5.30 -8.38
N SER A 453 -14.36 6.34 -7.62
CA SER A 453 -15.72 6.89 -7.54
C SER A 453 -16.23 7.37 -8.90
N ASP A 454 -15.34 7.88 -9.75
CA ASP A 454 -15.67 8.36 -11.09
C ASP A 454 -16.12 7.19 -11.98
N VAL A 455 -15.40 6.06 -11.94
CA VAL A 455 -15.81 4.85 -12.68
C VAL A 455 -17.11 4.29 -12.14
N LEU A 456 -17.28 4.23 -10.82
CA LEU A 456 -18.54 3.82 -10.19
C LEU A 456 -19.70 4.70 -10.69
N GLN A 457 -19.55 6.02 -10.63
CA GLN A 457 -20.58 6.96 -11.06
C GLN A 457 -20.89 6.82 -12.54
N LEU A 458 -19.86 6.72 -13.40
CA LEU A 458 -20.04 6.59 -14.85
C LEU A 458 -20.73 5.28 -15.25
N LEU A 459 -20.34 4.15 -14.65
CA LEU A 459 -21.00 2.87 -14.91
C LEU A 459 -22.43 2.82 -14.35
N THR A 460 -22.72 3.60 -13.31
CA THR A 460 -24.05 3.69 -12.72
C THR A 460 -24.98 4.60 -13.53
N GLU A 461 -24.52 5.81 -13.87
CA GLU A 461 -25.33 6.85 -14.48
C GLU A 461 -25.34 6.79 -16.01
N ARG A 462 -24.25 6.34 -16.63
CA ARG A 462 -24.03 6.35 -18.08
C ARG A 462 -23.51 5.02 -18.62
N PRO A 463 -24.10 3.87 -18.28
CA PRO A 463 -23.59 2.56 -18.69
C PRO A 463 -23.50 2.40 -20.22
N THR A 464 -24.38 3.07 -20.97
CA THR A 464 -24.42 3.02 -22.43
C THR A 464 -23.25 3.72 -23.13
N MET A 465 -22.34 4.36 -22.38
CA MET A 465 -21.11 4.88 -22.94
C MET A 465 -20.20 3.76 -23.46
N PHE A 466 -20.30 2.56 -22.87
CA PHE A 466 -19.60 1.37 -23.35
C PHE A 466 -20.47 0.54 -24.28
N LYS A 467 -19.85 0.00 -25.34
CA LYS A 467 -20.54 -0.84 -26.32
C LYS A 467 -21.15 -2.08 -25.64
N PRO A 468 -22.23 -2.65 -26.20
CA PRO A 468 -22.91 -3.81 -25.61
C PRO A 468 -22.00 -5.02 -25.33
N ALA A 469 -20.95 -5.22 -26.14
CA ALA A 469 -20.00 -6.30 -25.93
C ALA A 469 -19.20 -6.13 -24.63
N THR A 470 -18.68 -4.93 -24.37
CA THR A 470 -17.90 -4.61 -23.15
C THR A 470 -18.77 -4.66 -21.91
N ARG A 471 -20.02 -4.20 -22.01
CA ARG A 471 -20.99 -4.35 -20.91
C ARG A 471 -21.27 -5.81 -20.56
N ARG A 472 -21.43 -6.69 -21.56
CA ARG A 472 -21.59 -8.14 -21.32
C ARG A 472 -20.36 -8.75 -20.68
N ALA A 473 -19.17 -8.40 -21.17
CA ALA A 473 -17.91 -8.85 -20.58
C ALA A 473 -17.79 -8.41 -19.11
N LEU A 474 -18.18 -7.17 -18.78
CA LEU A 474 -18.19 -6.70 -17.38
C LEU A 474 -19.21 -7.47 -16.52
N GLN A 475 -20.43 -7.73 -17.02
CA GLN A 475 -21.39 -8.60 -16.32
C GLN A 475 -20.85 -10.02 -16.09
N ALA A 476 -20.11 -10.58 -17.06
CA ALA A 476 -19.48 -11.89 -16.94
C ALA A 476 -18.43 -11.89 -15.80
N ARG A 477 -17.57 -10.87 -15.74
CA ARG A 477 -16.59 -10.70 -14.64
C ARG A 477 -17.26 -10.53 -13.28
N LEU A 478 -18.29 -9.69 -13.18
CA LEU A 478 -19.05 -9.53 -11.95
C LEU A 478 -19.69 -10.84 -11.48
N LYS A 479 -20.05 -11.72 -12.42
CA LYS A 479 -20.62 -13.04 -12.13
C LYS A 479 -19.56 -14.06 -11.71
N GLU A 480 -18.40 -14.03 -12.35
CA GLU A 480 -17.22 -14.85 -11.99
C GLU A 480 -16.79 -14.61 -10.54
N HIS A 481 -16.81 -13.35 -10.10
CA HIS A 481 -16.50 -12.95 -8.72
C HIS A 481 -17.73 -12.92 -7.78
N GLU A 482 -18.82 -13.59 -8.15
CA GLU A 482 -20.04 -13.75 -7.33
C GLU A 482 -20.77 -12.46 -6.92
N PHE A 483 -20.41 -11.30 -7.49
CA PHE A 483 -21.11 -10.03 -7.26
C PHE A 483 -22.45 -9.93 -8.00
N TYR A 484 -22.64 -10.71 -9.07
CA TYR A 484 -23.84 -10.65 -9.93
C TYR A 484 -24.34 -12.04 -10.36
N ALA A 485 -25.60 -12.36 -10.08
CA ALA A 485 -26.20 -13.65 -10.43
C ALA A 485 -27.10 -13.64 -11.70
N GLY A 486 -27.34 -12.47 -12.29
CA GLY A 486 -28.31 -12.31 -13.38
C GLY A 486 -27.81 -12.80 -14.76
N ALA A 487 -28.55 -12.42 -15.81
CA ALA A 487 -28.23 -12.72 -17.20
C ALA A 487 -27.12 -11.81 -17.72
N ILE A 488 -26.32 -12.31 -18.67
CA ILE A 488 -25.28 -11.56 -19.38
C ILE A 488 -25.88 -11.06 -20.70
N ASP A 489 -26.64 -9.96 -20.63
CA ASP A 489 -27.36 -9.36 -21.75
C ASP A 489 -26.75 -8.02 -22.21
N GLY A 490 -25.90 -7.44 -21.36
CA GLY A 490 -25.29 -6.13 -21.50
C GLY A 490 -26.14 -5.01 -20.91
N ASP A 491 -27.34 -5.28 -20.41
CA ASP A 491 -28.22 -4.28 -19.82
C ASP A 491 -27.89 -4.06 -18.34
N PHE A 492 -27.54 -2.83 -17.96
CA PHE A 492 -27.13 -2.51 -16.59
C PHE A 492 -28.34 -2.14 -15.74
N GLY A 493 -29.28 -3.08 -15.66
CA GLY A 493 -30.46 -2.98 -14.81
C GLY A 493 -30.13 -3.08 -13.31
N PRO A 494 -31.14 -3.05 -12.42
CA PRO A 494 -30.92 -2.99 -10.97
C PRO A 494 -30.03 -4.10 -10.41
N GLY A 495 -30.05 -5.29 -11.00
CA GLY A 495 -29.19 -6.41 -10.59
C GLY A 495 -27.71 -6.15 -10.86
N THR A 496 -27.37 -5.68 -12.08
CA THR A 496 -25.99 -5.34 -12.43
C THR A 496 -25.51 -4.12 -11.66
N GLN A 497 -26.37 -3.12 -11.43
CA GLN A 497 -26.04 -1.94 -10.62
C GLN A 497 -25.65 -2.32 -9.19
N ARG A 498 -26.40 -3.23 -8.54
CA ARG A 498 -26.01 -3.80 -7.24
C ARG A 498 -24.69 -4.57 -7.33
N GLY A 499 -24.47 -5.35 -8.38
CA GLY A 499 -23.21 -6.05 -8.60
C GLY A 499 -22.01 -5.10 -8.73
N ILE A 500 -22.16 -3.99 -9.46
CA ILE A 500 -21.13 -2.94 -9.59
C ILE A 500 -20.84 -2.30 -8.22
N ARG A 501 -21.88 -1.97 -7.44
CA ARG A 501 -21.73 -1.41 -6.08
C ARG A 501 -21.01 -2.37 -5.14
N ARG A 502 -21.37 -3.66 -5.17
CA ARG A 502 -20.70 -4.71 -4.39
C ARG A 502 -19.26 -4.92 -4.82
N ALA A 503 -18.98 -4.92 -6.12
CA ALA A 503 -17.61 -4.96 -6.62
C ALA A 503 -16.82 -3.72 -6.18
N TYR A 504 -17.44 -2.56 -6.06
CA TYR A 504 -16.83 -1.38 -5.45
C TYR A 504 -16.67 -1.49 -3.92
N GLY A 505 -17.29 -2.47 -3.24
CA GLY A 505 -17.23 -2.62 -1.78
C GLY A 505 -18.29 -1.83 -1.02
N ILE A 506 -19.36 -1.36 -1.69
CA ILE A 506 -20.54 -0.83 -1.02
C ILE A 506 -21.52 -1.99 -0.79
N GLU A 507 -21.73 -2.34 0.48
CA GLU A 507 -22.80 -3.23 0.90
C GLU A 507 -24.14 -2.47 0.96
N ASP A 508 -25.24 -3.13 0.58
CA ASP A 508 -26.59 -2.56 0.51
C ASP A 508 -27.40 -2.82 1.78
#